data_AF-A0A849Z4R8-F1
#
_entry.id   AF-A0A849Z4R8-F1
#
_cell.length_a   1.000
_cell.length_b   1.000
_cell.length_c   1.000
_cell.angle_alpha   90.00
_cell.angle_beta   90.00
_cell.angle_gamma   90.00
#
_symmetry.space_group_name_H-M   'P 1'
#
loop_
_entity.id
_entity.type
_entity.pdbx_description
1 polymer ?
#
loop_
_entity_poly.entity_id
_entity_poly.type
_entity_poly.pdbx_seq_one_letter_code
_entity_poly.pdbx_strand_id
1 'polypeptide(L)'
;MTVPAGTSAMVSILDASTKGEVVYLYDPESSRGNKTFAFKSVRLENPTGSTLETGPVTVYGEGRFIGEGFTDPIPGKSTSFVPFALDRQIVVEQKDEETDGIAKILTAQRGVFSTEMRHTKKQKFVISNRLGEEATVYLRHTVQKGYKLSNAPKDSERLGEAHLFKVKVPAKGKIEVAIDEETPVLKTVDLRSAAGIDLIRAFVSSAALEGDIKKQVEAVIAMQKDLGTLEERIETARQQMEEYRSRMNELHAQIVTLKAVKTAGPLMRNLEKKLEEVSEKMSKATVDLVGLEEQRMISRIKLQDGIAELTFEGKEGAAKLANQ
;
A
#
# COMPACT_ATOMS: atom_id res chain seq x y z
N MET A 1 8.17 31.91 36.60
CA MET A 1 8.28 33.33 36.99
C MET A 1 9.11 33.40 38.26
N THR A 2 10.16 34.21 38.28
CA THR A 2 11.00 34.39 39.48
C THR A 2 10.80 35.83 39.93
N VAL A 3 10.34 36.03 41.17
CA VAL A 3 10.10 37.36 41.74
C VAL A 3 11.28 37.72 42.66
N PRO A 4 12.11 38.72 42.32
CA PRO A 4 13.24 39.13 43.15
C PRO A 4 12.81 39.58 44.55
N ALA A 5 13.71 39.41 45.52
CA ALA A 5 13.50 39.87 46.89
C ALA A 5 13.17 41.38 46.91
N GLY A 6 12.10 41.75 47.62
CA GLY A 6 11.63 43.14 47.71
C GLY A 6 10.75 43.61 46.55
N THR A 7 10.37 42.73 45.61
CA THR A 7 9.42 43.05 44.52
C THR A 7 8.12 42.27 44.65
N SER A 8 7.08 42.71 43.94
CA SER A 8 5.77 42.06 43.91
C SER A 8 5.39 41.73 42.47
N ALA A 9 4.72 40.60 42.27
CA ALA A 9 4.10 40.24 41.00
C ALA A 9 2.59 40.12 41.21
N MET A 10 1.80 40.64 40.27
CA MET A 10 0.37 40.38 40.22
C MET A 10 0.13 39.07 39.46
N VAL A 11 -0.75 38.22 40.00
CA VAL A 11 -1.25 37.03 39.34
C VAL A 11 -2.74 37.20 39.11
N SER A 12 -3.18 37.01 37.87
CA SER A 12 -4.60 37.03 37.54
C SER A 12 -5.25 35.73 38.01
N ILE A 13 -6.24 35.84 38.90
CA ILE A 13 -7.07 34.71 39.33
C ILE A 13 -8.39 34.81 38.58
N LEU A 14 -8.79 33.72 37.95
CA LEU A 14 -10.08 33.56 37.29
C LEU A 14 -10.88 32.50 38.04
N ASP A 15 -12.07 32.88 38.51
CA ASP A 15 -13.10 31.95 38.95
C ASP A 15 -14.32 32.12 38.04
N ALA A 16 -14.56 31.12 37.20
CA ALA A 16 -15.64 31.14 36.24
C ALA A 16 -16.15 29.72 35.97
N SER A 17 -17.47 29.57 35.90
CA SER A 17 -18.08 28.33 35.44
C SER A 17 -17.87 28.18 33.93
N THR A 18 -17.58 26.96 33.49
CA THR A 18 -17.46 26.63 32.07
C THR A 18 -18.04 25.25 31.76
N LYS A 19 -18.21 24.95 30.48
CA LYS A 19 -18.58 23.61 30.03
C LYS A 19 -17.36 22.70 30.20
N GLY A 20 -17.56 21.61 30.92
CA GLY A 20 -16.55 20.58 31.08
C GLY A 20 -17.18 19.21 31.28
N GLU A 21 -16.46 18.18 30.83
CA GLU A 21 -16.86 16.78 30.97
C GLU A 21 -15.64 15.89 31.17
N VAL A 22 -15.80 14.80 31.93
CA VAL A 22 -14.77 13.77 32.08
C VAL A 22 -14.91 12.79 30.92
N VAL A 23 -13.85 12.66 30.14
CA VAL A 23 -13.79 11.83 28.94
C VAL A 23 -12.49 11.02 28.92
N TYR A 24 -12.34 10.15 27.93
CA TYR A 24 -11.09 9.49 27.65
C TYR A 24 -10.41 10.15 26.45
N LEU A 25 -9.10 10.37 26.52
CA LEU A 25 -8.27 10.79 25.40
C LEU A 25 -7.30 9.65 25.10
N TYR A 26 -7.37 9.09 23.89
CA TYR A 26 -6.35 8.21 23.38
C TYR A 26 -5.42 9.01 22.47
N ASP A 27 -4.15 9.10 22.87
CA ASP A 27 -3.11 9.82 22.16
C ASP A 27 -1.92 8.88 21.95
N PRO A 28 -1.80 8.22 20.79
CA PRO A 28 -0.68 7.33 20.50
C PRO A 28 0.54 8.06 19.91
N GLU A 29 0.40 9.36 19.63
CA GLU A 29 1.33 10.13 18.79
C GLU A 29 2.22 11.07 19.60
N SER A 30 1.69 11.69 20.66
CA SER A 30 2.44 12.66 21.46
C SER A 30 3.39 11.99 22.45
N SER A 31 4.43 12.71 22.84
CA SER A 31 5.41 12.23 23.84
C SER A 31 4.82 11.96 25.22
N ARG A 32 3.69 12.61 25.55
CA ARG A 32 2.95 12.44 26.81
C ARG A 32 1.81 11.42 26.67
N GLY A 33 1.63 10.86 25.48
CA GLY A 33 0.62 9.90 25.13
C GLY A 33 0.96 8.45 25.52
N ASN A 34 0.12 7.52 25.08
CA ASN A 34 0.28 6.08 25.30
C ASN A 34 -0.33 5.30 24.13
N LYS A 35 0.40 4.29 23.64
CA LYS A 35 0.02 3.48 22.46
C LYS A 35 -1.00 2.37 22.75
N THR A 36 -1.43 2.20 23.99
CA THR A 36 -2.24 1.03 24.40
C THR A 36 -3.42 1.41 25.27
N PHE A 37 -3.29 2.42 26.12
CA PHE A 37 -4.31 2.82 27.07
C PHE A 37 -4.72 4.27 26.86
N ALA A 38 -6.01 4.55 27.01
CA ALA A 38 -6.50 5.93 27.00
C ALA A 38 -6.30 6.58 28.38
N PHE A 39 -6.14 7.90 28.37
CA PHE A 39 -6.09 8.70 29.58
C PHE A 39 -7.48 9.21 29.94
N LYS A 40 -7.87 9.11 31.20
CA LYS A 40 -8.93 9.97 31.73
C LYS A 40 -8.48 11.42 31.60
N SER A 41 -9.34 12.22 31.02
CA SER A 41 -9.10 13.61 30.67
C SER A 41 -10.30 14.47 31.02
N VAL A 42 -10.05 15.71 31.37
CA VAL A 42 -11.10 16.73 31.41
C VAL A 42 -11.11 17.42 30.06
N ARG A 43 -12.25 17.34 29.35
CA ARG A 43 -12.53 18.20 28.21
C ARG A 43 -13.16 19.47 28.76
N LEU A 44 -12.60 20.63 28.47
CA LEU A 44 -13.10 21.92 28.97
C LEU A 44 -13.07 22.99 27.88
N GLU A 45 -14.05 23.88 27.91
CA GLU A 45 -14.08 25.08 27.08
C GLU A 45 -13.49 26.26 27.87
N ASN A 46 -12.60 27.06 27.27
CA ASN A 46 -12.13 28.28 27.93
C ASN A 46 -13.26 29.34 27.93
N PRO A 47 -13.80 29.73 29.09
CA PRO A 47 -14.93 30.65 29.16
C PRO A 47 -14.55 32.10 28.83
N THR A 48 -13.25 32.43 28.80
CA THR A 48 -12.77 33.81 28.62
C THR A 48 -12.49 34.15 27.15
N GLY A 49 -12.27 35.44 26.88
CA GLY A 49 -11.74 35.91 25.59
C GLY A 49 -10.22 35.89 25.50
N SER A 50 -9.52 35.55 26.58
CA SER A 50 -8.07 35.54 26.67
C SER A 50 -7.54 34.10 26.72
N THR A 51 -6.28 33.91 26.35
CA THR A 51 -5.63 32.61 26.49
C THR A 51 -5.41 32.28 27.96
N LEU A 52 -5.80 31.08 28.39
CA LEU A 52 -5.35 30.53 29.67
C LEU A 52 -3.94 30.01 29.50
N GLU A 53 -3.04 30.49 30.35
CA GLU A 53 -1.63 30.11 30.32
C GLU A 53 -1.42 28.63 30.65
N THR A 54 -0.30 28.07 30.17
CA THR A 54 0.12 26.73 30.53
C THR A 54 0.36 26.59 32.03
N GLY A 55 -0.05 25.45 32.59
CA GLY A 55 0.21 25.15 33.98
C GLY A 55 -0.27 23.77 34.42
N PRO A 56 0.10 23.37 35.66
CA PRO A 56 -0.48 22.21 36.30
C PRO A 56 -1.97 22.44 36.57
N VAL A 57 -2.76 21.37 36.42
CA VAL A 57 -4.21 21.40 36.65
C VAL A 57 -4.53 20.30 37.65
N THR A 58 -5.06 20.69 38.80
CA THR A 58 -5.58 19.75 39.79
C THR A 58 -7.06 19.48 39.50
N VAL A 59 -7.43 18.21 39.36
CA VAL A 59 -8.79 17.81 39.03
C VAL A 59 -9.49 17.25 40.27
N TYR A 60 -10.65 17.83 40.59
CA TYR A 60 -11.55 17.36 41.61
C TYR A 60 -12.85 16.86 40.96
N GLY A 61 -13.32 15.68 41.37
CA GLY A 61 -14.61 15.11 40.95
C GLY A 61 -15.38 14.66 42.17
N GLU A 62 -16.67 14.99 42.27
CA GLU A 62 -17.53 14.64 43.42
C GLU A 62 -16.93 15.03 44.79
N GLY A 63 -16.25 16.18 44.86
CA GLY A 63 -15.64 16.69 46.08
C GLY A 63 -14.34 16.00 46.50
N ARG A 64 -13.80 15.08 45.70
CA ARG A 64 -12.51 14.42 45.95
C ARG A 64 -11.49 14.70 44.87
N PHE A 65 -10.22 14.68 45.26
CA PHE A 65 -9.10 14.71 44.33
C PHE A 65 -9.10 13.44 43.47
N ILE A 66 -9.07 13.60 42.15
CA ILE A 66 -9.08 12.49 41.20
C ILE A 66 -7.85 12.45 40.29
N GLY A 67 -7.01 13.49 40.31
CA GLY A 67 -5.70 13.48 39.66
C GLY A 67 -5.15 14.87 39.36
N GLU A 68 -3.99 14.88 38.73
CA GLU A 68 -3.32 16.08 38.25
C GLU A 68 -2.93 15.91 36.79
N GLY A 69 -3.14 16.97 36.02
CA GLY A 69 -2.74 17.08 34.64
C GLY A 69 -1.85 18.29 34.42
N PHE A 70 -1.50 18.51 33.16
CA PHE A 70 -0.75 19.70 32.76
C PHE A 70 -1.26 20.12 31.39
N THR A 71 -1.62 21.39 31.26
CA THR A 71 -2.24 21.94 30.06
C THR A 71 -1.24 22.74 29.21
N ASP A 72 -1.38 22.61 27.90
CA ASP A 72 -0.86 23.61 26.96
C ASP A 72 -1.70 24.89 27.04
N PRO A 73 -1.27 26.02 26.43
CA PRO A 73 -2.04 27.25 26.48
C PRO A 73 -3.40 27.03 25.79
N ILE A 74 -4.48 27.50 26.41
CA ILE A 74 -5.83 27.31 25.90
C ILE A 74 -6.36 28.66 25.40
N PRO A 75 -6.41 28.91 24.08
CA PRO A 75 -6.97 30.14 23.53
C PRO A 75 -8.38 30.45 24.04
N GLY A 76 -8.75 31.74 24.06
CA GLY A 76 -10.09 32.17 24.43
C GLY A 76 -11.16 31.45 23.61
N LYS A 77 -12.25 31.02 24.27
CA LYS A 77 -13.38 30.29 23.65
C LYS A 77 -13.03 28.98 22.94
N SER A 78 -11.83 28.43 23.13
CA SER A 78 -11.43 27.15 22.55
C SER A 78 -11.63 26.00 23.53
N THR A 79 -11.74 24.78 22.99
CA THR A 79 -11.80 23.56 23.79
C THR A 79 -10.41 22.96 23.94
N SER A 80 -10.10 22.44 25.13
CA SER A 80 -8.87 21.70 25.41
C SER A 80 -9.17 20.42 26.18
N PHE A 81 -8.19 19.52 26.16
CA PHE A 81 -8.21 18.25 26.86
C PHE A 81 -7.04 18.22 27.83
N VAL A 82 -7.33 17.94 29.10
CA VAL A 82 -6.33 17.85 30.16
C VAL A 82 -6.28 16.41 30.67
N PRO A 83 -5.35 15.58 30.17
CA PRO A 83 -5.13 14.24 30.69
C PRO A 83 -4.61 14.30 32.13
N PHE A 84 -5.22 13.53 33.03
CA PHE A 84 -4.86 13.52 34.45
C PHE A 84 -4.61 12.12 35.02
N ALA A 85 -5.04 11.06 34.34
CA ALA A 85 -4.77 9.68 34.78
C ALA A 85 -4.74 8.71 33.60
N LEU A 86 -3.73 7.84 33.54
CA LEU A 86 -3.70 6.71 32.60
C LEU A 86 -4.64 5.61 33.11
N ASP A 87 -5.60 5.17 32.30
CA ASP A 87 -6.59 4.17 32.71
C ASP A 87 -6.47 2.88 31.89
N ARG A 88 -6.16 1.77 32.57
CA ARG A 88 -5.98 0.45 31.94
C ARG A 88 -7.29 -0.26 31.62
N GLN A 89 -8.43 0.38 31.90
CA GLN A 89 -9.76 -0.13 31.60
C GLN A 89 -10.19 0.15 30.15
N ILE A 90 -9.65 1.20 29.52
CA ILE A 90 -9.85 1.49 28.09
C ILE A 90 -8.58 1.08 27.35
N VAL A 91 -8.67 -0.01 26.59
CA VAL A 91 -7.55 -0.59 25.83
C VAL A 91 -7.78 -0.35 24.35
N VAL A 92 -6.75 0.12 23.65
CA VAL A 92 -6.78 0.34 22.21
C VAL A 92 -5.74 -0.53 21.54
N GLU A 93 -6.18 -1.34 20.58
CA GLU A 93 -5.29 -2.08 19.68
C GLU A 93 -5.28 -1.38 18.33
N GLN A 94 -4.09 -1.13 17.79
CA GLN A 94 -3.90 -0.50 16.49
C GLN A 94 -3.39 -1.53 15.49
N LYS A 95 -3.97 -1.53 14.29
CA LYS A 95 -3.48 -2.27 13.12
C LYS A 95 -3.36 -1.31 11.95
N ASP A 96 -2.17 -1.27 11.37
CA ASP A 96 -1.89 -0.47 10.18
C ASP A 96 -1.85 -1.39 8.96
N GLU A 97 -2.45 -0.94 7.87
CA GLU A 97 -2.51 -1.62 6.59
C GLU A 97 -2.28 -0.59 5.49
N GLU A 98 -1.27 -0.79 4.65
CA GLU A 98 -0.98 0.08 3.51
C GLU A 98 -1.34 -0.63 2.21
N THR A 99 -2.01 0.10 1.31
CA THR A 99 -2.44 -0.44 0.03
C THR A 99 -2.20 0.57 -1.08
N ASP A 100 -1.59 0.12 -2.17
CA ASP A 100 -1.40 0.90 -3.39
C ASP A 100 -2.45 0.49 -4.43
N GLY A 101 -3.15 1.47 -4.98
CA GLY A 101 -4.08 1.29 -6.09
C GLY A 101 -3.80 2.27 -7.22
N ILE A 102 -3.93 1.89 -8.50
CA ILE A 102 -4.05 2.90 -9.56
C ILE A 102 -5.43 3.55 -9.42
N ALA A 103 -5.45 4.87 -9.25
CA ALA A 103 -6.69 5.64 -9.23
C ALA A 103 -7.08 6.08 -10.65
N LYS A 104 -6.11 6.50 -11.47
CA LYS A 104 -6.34 6.95 -12.84
C LYS A 104 -5.13 6.71 -13.75
N ILE A 105 -5.38 6.52 -15.04
CA ILE A 105 -4.36 6.70 -16.09
C ILE A 105 -4.50 8.13 -16.60
N LEU A 106 -3.40 8.88 -16.57
CA LEU A 106 -3.37 10.27 -17.02
C LEU A 106 -3.06 10.34 -18.51
N THR A 107 -2.01 9.65 -18.95
CA THR A 107 -1.63 9.57 -20.36
C THR A 107 -1.06 8.19 -20.69
N ALA A 108 -1.24 7.78 -21.94
CA ALA A 108 -0.53 6.65 -22.53
C ALA A 108 0.02 7.09 -23.87
N GLN A 109 1.33 7.02 -24.06
CA GLN A 109 1.97 7.33 -25.35
C GLN A 109 3.17 6.42 -25.56
N ARG A 110 3.23 5.76 -26.72
CA ARG A 110 4.38 4.92 -27.14
C ARG A 110 4.80 3.89 -26.09
N GLY A 111 3.82 3.27 -25.42
CA GLY A 111 4.05 2.29 -24.36
C GLY A 111 4.47 2.84 -23.00
N VAL A 112 4.50 4.16 -22.82
CA VAL A 112 4.76 4.78 -21.53
C VAL A 112 3.44 5.30 -20.97
N PHE A 113 3.08 4.82 -19.79
CA PHE A 113 1.87 5.18 -19.08
C PHE A 113 2.22 6.12 -17.95
N SER A 114 1.65 7.32 -17.95
CA SER A 114 1.63 8.18 -16.76
C SER A 114 0.37 7.87 -15.98
N THR A 115 0.55 7.38 -14.76
CA THR A 115 -0.53 6.91 -13.89
C THR A 115 -0.56 7.74 -12.63
N GLU A 116 -1.76 8.05 -12.16
CA GLU A 116 -1.99 8.54 -10.81
C GLU A 116 -2.34 7.33 -9.95
N MET A 117 -1.37 6.90 -9.16
CA MET A 117 -1.57 5.94 -8.10
C MET A 117 -2.16 6.65 -6.88
N ARG A 118 -2.93 5.92 -6.11
CA ARG A 118 -3.46 6.32 -4.81
C ARG A 118 -2.84 5.37 -3.80
N HIS A 119 -1.96 5.92 -2.99
CA HIS A 119 -1.46 5.23 -1.82
C HIS A 119 -2.44 5.49 -0.67
N THR A 120 -3.02 4.40 -0.15
CA THR A 120 -4.03 4.44 0.92
C THR A 120 -3.46 3.79 2.17
N LYS A 121 -3.37 4.57 3.25
CA LYS A 121 -3.03 4.08 4.59
C LYS A 121 -4.31 3.88 5.37
N LYS A 122 -4.54 2.66 5.85
CA LYS A 122 -5.69 2.30 6.67
C LYS A 122 -5.22 1.99 8.07
N GLN A 123 -5.76 2.72 9.03
CA GLN A 123 -5.50 2.49 10.45
C GLN A 123 -6.79 2.02 11.11
N LYS A 124 -6.75 0.82 11.66
CA LYS A 124 -7.86 0.21 12.38
C LYS A 124 -7.55 0.25 13.86
N PHE A 125 -8.43 0.89 14.62
CA PHE A 125 -8.39 0.98 16.08
C PHE A 125 -9.50 0.13 16.66
N VAL A 126 -9.14 -0.85 17.48
CA VAL A 126 -10.09 -1.65 18.26
C VAL A 126 -10.07 -1.12 19.68
N ILE A 127 -11.10 -0.38 20.05
CA ILE A 127 -11.24 0.23 21.38
C ILE A 127 -12.10 -0.67 22.24
N SER A 128 -11.53 -1.20 23.31
CA SER A 128 -12.18 -2.11 24.25
C SER A 128 -12.38 -1.41 25.60
N ASN A 129 -13.62 -1.37 26.07
CA ASN A 129 -14.00 -0.83 27.36
C ASN A 129 -14.25 -1.96 28.35
N ARG A 130 -13.50 -1.99 29.45
CA ARG A 130 -13.62 -2.97 30.53
C ARG A 130 -14.46 -2.48 31.70
N LEU A 131 -14.88 -1.22 31.68
CA LEU A 131 -15.73 -0.61 32.71
C LEU A 131 -17.15 -1.15 32.65
N GLY A 132 -17.87 -0.99 33.76
CA GLY A 132 -19.31 -1.28 33.86
C GLY A 132 -20.21 -0.19 33.27
N GLU A 133 -19.65 0.88 32.73
CA GLU A 133 -20.36 2.04 32.19
C GLU A 133 -19.87 2.40 30.77
N GLU A 134 -20.69 3.13 30.02
CA GLU A 134 -20.31 3.65 28.70
C GLU A 134 -19.19 4.68 28.84
N ALA A 135 -18.18 4.59 27.98
CA ALA A 135 -17.06 5.52 27.95
C ALA A 135 -17.04 6.31 26.65
N THR A 136 -16.88 7.63 26.74
CA THR A 136 -16.63 8.48 25.57
C THR A 136 -15.13 8.64 25.38
N VAL A 137 -14.60 8.11 24.29
CA VAL A 137 -13.18 8.13 23.92
C VAL A 137 -12.96 9.08 22.75
N TYR A 138 -12.08 10.05 22.92
CA TYR A 138 -11.56 10.91 21.87
C TYR A 138 -10.26 10.31 21.35
N LEU A 139 -10.29 9.84 20.10
CA LEU A 139 -9.14 9.27 19.40
C LEU A 139 -8.38 10.40 18.70
N ARG A 140 -7.18 10.72 19.18
CA ARG A 140 -6.29 11.69 18.53
C ARG A 140 -5.59 11.06 17.34
N HIS A 141 -5.68 11.76 16.22
CA HIS A 141 -5.08 11.34 14.96
C HIS A 141 -4.61 12.55 14.14
N THR A 142 -3.33 12.60 13.83
CA THR A 142 -2.74 13.68 13.04
C THR A 142 -2.53 13.22 11.60
N VAL A 143 -3.16 13.93 10.66
CA VAL A 143 -3.05 13.59 9.24
C VAL A 143 -1.67 13.96 8.71
N GLN A 144 -0.98 13.00 8.10
CA GLN A 144 0.35 13.23 7.55
C GLN A 144 0.30 14.31 6.45
N LYS A 145 1.28 15.21 6.39
CA LYS A 145 1.35 16.23 5.34
C LYS A 145 1.36 15.59 3.95
N GLY A 146 0.46 16.06 3.07
CA GLY A 146 0.28 15.51 1.72
C GLY A 146 -0.78 14.39 1.62
N TYR A 147 -1.29 13.90 2.75
CA TYR A 147 -2.41 12.97 2.81
C TYR A 147 -3.72 13.73 3.06
N LYS A 148 -4.83 13.08 2.67
CA LYS A 148 -6.19 13.54 2.95
C LYS A 148 -6.97 12.39 3.59
N LEU A 149 -7.79 12.71 4.58
CA LEU A 149 -8.73 11.75 5.16
C LEU A 149 -9.80 11.40 4.11
N SER A 150 -9.86 10.13 3.71
CA SER A 150 -10.89 9.62 2.80
C SER A 150 -12.03 8.94 3.55
N ASN A 151 -11.74 8.31 4.69
CA ASN A 151 -12.72 7.68 5.56
C ASN A 151 -12.33 7.91 7.02
N ALA A 152 -13.25 8.43 7.83
CA ALA A 152 -13.05 8.64 9.25
C ALA A 152 -14.40 8.81 9.96
N PRO A 153 -14.46 8.68 11.29
CA PRO A 153 -15.65 9.03 12.05
C PRO A 153 -16.11 10.47 11.78
N LYS A 154 -17.42 10.66 11.63
CA LYS A 154 -18.00 11.99 11.32
C LYS A 154 -17.92 12.97 12.49
N ASP A 155 -18.00 12.45 13.70
CA ASP A 155 -17.95 13.25 14.93
C ASP A 155 -16.49 13.51 15.28
N SER A 156 -16.00 14.70 14.95
CA SER A 156 -14.61 15.09 15.15
C SER A 156 -14.48 16.53 15.63
N GLU A 157 -13.53 16.74 16.54
CA GLU A 157 -13.08 18.06 16.99
C GLU A 157 -11.64 18.30 16.51
N ARG A 158 -11.20 19.55 16.43
CA ARG A 158 -9.81 19.88 16.09
C ARG A 158 -9.07 20.45 17.28
N LEU A 159 -7.86 19.95 17.48
CA LEU A 159 -6.92 20.47 18.47
C LEU A 159 -5.55 20.63 17.80
N GLY A 160 -5.22 21.87 17.41
CA GLY A 160 -4.06 22.14 16.56
C GLY A 160 -4.17 21.47 15.19
N GLU A 161 -3.14 20.71 14.79
CA GLU A 161 -3.14 19.93 13.54
C GLU A 161 -3.83 18.56 13.67
N ALA A 162 -4.18 18.12 14.89
CA ALA A 162 -4.78 16.82 15.14
C ALA A 162 -6.32 16.85 15.06
N HIS A 163 -6.89 15.76 14.54
CA HIS A 163 -8.31 15.46 14.65
C HIS A 163 -8.54 14.61 15.90
N LEU A 164 -9.61 14.92 16.63
CA LEU A 164 -10.06 14.20 17.81
C LEU A 164 -11.41 13.57 17.48
N PHE A 165 -11.39 12.29 17.10
CA PHE A 165 -12.61 11.56 16.73
C PHE A 165 -13.34 11.06 17.98
N LYS A 166 -14.61 11.45 18.12
CA LYS A 166 -15.43 11.06 19.27
C LYS A 166 -16.06 9.69 19.06
N VAL A 167 -15.80 8.76 19.98
CA VAL A 167 -16.24 7.38 19.91
C VAL A 167 -16.88 6.97 21.24
N LYS A 168 -18.14 6.54 21.21
CA LYS A 168 -18.85 6.06 22.40
C LYS A 168 -18.74 4.56 22.51
N VAL A 169 -18.00 4.05 23.50
CA VAL A 169 -17.74 2.63 23.67
C VAL A 169 -18.63 2.07 24.78
N PRO A 170 -19.51 1.08 24.49
CA PRO A 170 -20.44 0.54 25.48
C PRO A 170 -19.70 -0.16 26.64
N ALA A 171 -20.37 -0.23 27.78
CA ALA A 171 -19.90 -0.95 28.96
C ALA A 171 -19.52 -2.40 28.61
N LYS A 172 -18.34 -2.85 29.05
CA LYS A 172 -17.81 -4.21 28.78
C LYS A 172 -17.79 -4.60 27.29
N GLY A 173 -17.78 -3.61 26.40
CA GLY A 173 -17.86 -3.82 24.95
C GLY A 173 -16.62 -3.36 24.20
N LYS A 174 -16.65 -3.52 22.88
CA LYS A 174 -15.60 -3.07 21.97
C LYS A 174 -16.19 -2.41 20.73
N ILE A 175 -15.47 -1.46 20.16
CA ILE A 175 -15.80 -0.80 18.89
C ILE A 175 -14.57 -0.78 18.00
N GLU A 176 -14.80 -0.97 16.71
CA GLU A 176 -13.78 -0.82 15.68
C GLU A 176 -13.96 0.52 14.97
N VAL A 177 -12.87 1.25 14.83
CA VAL A 177 -12.79 2.54 14.16
C VAL A 177 -11.75 2.44 13.07
N ALA A 178 -12.14 2.75 11.84
CA ALA A 178 -11.24 2.81 10.70
C ALA A 178 -10.98 4.28 10.34
N ILE A 179 -9.71 4.61 10.13
CA ILE A 179 -9.27 5.88 9.57
C ILE A 179 -8.44 5.56 8.34
N ASP A 180 -8.92 6.02 7.18
CA ASP A 180 -8.24 5.85 5.90
C ASP A 180 -7.73 7.21 5.42
N GLU A 181 -6.44 7.24 5.07
CA GLU A 181 -5.75 8.38 4.51
C GLU A 181 -5.26 8.07 3.11
N GLU A 182 -5.40 9.02 2.20
CA GLU A 182 -5.03 8.86 0.80
C GLU A 182 -4.09 9.96 0.34
N THR A 183 -3.07 9.58 -0.44
CA THR A 183 -2.23 10.53 -1.17
C THR A 183 -2.10 10.12 -2.64
N PRO A 184 -2.24 11.06 -3.58
CA PRO A 184 -2.00 10.79 -4.99
C PRO A 184 -0.49 10.75 -5.27
N VAL A 185 -0.05 9.69 -5.94
CA VAL A 185 1.34 9.47 -6.34
C VAL A 185 1.38 9.34 -7.86
N LEU A 186 2.10 10.25 -8.53
CA LEU A 186 2.33 10.16 -9.97
C LEU A 186 3.43 9.14 -10.24
N LYS A 187 3.15 8.16 -11.10
CA LYS A 187 4.12 7.14 -11.49
C LYS A 187 4.10 6.90 -13.00
N THR A 188 5.29 6.80 -13.57
CA THR A 188 5.49 6.43 -14.97
C THR A 188 5.79 4.94 -15.05
N VAL A 189 5.06 4.23 -15.91
CA VAL A 189 5.18 2.79 -16.11
C VAL A 189 5.48 2.51 -17.58
N ASP A 190 6.57 1.78 -17.85
CA ASP A 190 6.92 1.35 -19.21
C ASP A 190 6.37 -0.05 -19.48
N LEU A 191 5.40 -0.13 -20.38
CA LEU A 191 4.75 -1.38 -20.79
C LEU A 191 5.66 -2.33 -21.57
N ARG A 192 6.84 -1.91 -21.99
CA ARG A 192 7.80 -2.82 -22.64
C ARG A 192 8.57 -3.66 -21.61
N SER A 193 8.50 -3.30 -20.34
CA SER A 193 9.12 -4.03 -19.24
C SER A 193 8.16 -5.04 -18.63
N ALA A 194 8.68 -6.20 -18.22
CA ALA A 194 7.88 -7.22 -17.53
C ALA A 194 7.20 -6.65 -16.26
N ALA A 195 7.97 -5.92 -15.45
CA ALA A 195 7.46 -5.26 -14.24
C ALA A 195 6.35 -4.24 -14.53
N GLY A 196 6.45 -3.51 -15.64
CA GLY A 196 5.42 -2.55 -16.03
C GLY A 196 4.11 -3.24 -16.41
N ILE A 197 4.18 -4.37 -17.12
CA ILE A 197 2.97 -5.11 -17.48
C ILE A 197 2.34 -5.79 -16.25
N ASP A 198 3.14 -6.34 -15.34
CA ASP A 198 2.61 -6.96 -14.12
C ASP A 198 1.88 -5.95 -13.24
N LEU A 199 2.43 -4.72 -13.13
CA LEU A 199 1.73 -3.62 -12.49
C LEU A 199 0.39 -3.38 -13.19
N ILE A 200 0.37 -3.11 -14.49
CA ILE A 200 -0.89 -2.82 -15.21
C ILE A 200 -1.89 -3.98 -15.12
N ARG A 201 -1.44 -5.24 -15.16
CA ARG A 201 -2.30 -6.42 -14.99
C ARG A 201 -3.01 -6.43 -13.62
N ALA A 202 -2.30 -6.07 -12.56
CA ALA A 202 -2.88 -5.95 -11.22
C ALA A 202 -3.90 -4.80 -11.11
N PHE A 203 -3.89 -3.85 -12.06
CA PHE A 203 -4.78 -2.69 -12.06
C PHE A 203 -5.89 -2.76 -13.13
N VAL A 204 -5.76 -3.56 -14.18
CA VAL A 204 -6.88 -3.91 -15.10
C VAL A 204 -7.94 -4.74 -14.38
N SER A 205 -7.51 -5.53 -13.39
CA SER A 205 -8.39 -6.31 -12.52
C SER A 205 -9.10 -5.45 -11.47
N SER A 206 -8.54 -4.29 -11.09
CA SER A 206 -9.26 -3.30 -10.28
C SER A 206 -10.15 -2.45 -11.20
N ALA A 207 -11.33 -2.06 -10.72
CA ALA A 207 -12.36 -1.37 -11.51
C ALA A 207 -11.97 0.03 -12.04
N ALA A 208 -10.68 0.40 -12.00
CA ALA A 208 -10.16 1.71 -12.39
C ALA A 208 -10.00 1.89 -13.92
N LEU A 209 -10.06 0.80 -14.69
CA LEU A 209 -9.99 0.82 -16.15
C LEU A 209 -11.36 0.56 -16.76
N GLU A 210 -12.02 1.62 -17.23
CA GLU A 210 -13.29 1.55 -17.96
C GLU A 210 -13.10 1.97 -19.43
N GLY A 211 -13.92 1.42 -20.33
CA GLY A 211 -13.96 1.83 -21.74
C GLY A 211 -12.93 1.14 -22.66
N ASP A 212 -12.65 1.79 -23.79
CA ASP A 212 -11.87 1.21 -24.90
C ASP A 212 -10.40 0.95 -24.56
N ILE A 213 -9.83 1.72 -23.63
CA ILE A 213 -8.44 1.55 -23.16
C ILE A 213 -8.27 0.21 -22.45
N LYS A 214 -9.27 -0.20 -21.66
CA LYS A 214 -9.22 -1.50 -20.97
C LYS A 214 -9.04 -2.63 -21.98
N LYS A 215 -9.82 -2.62 -23.05
CA LYS A 215 -9.76 -3.62 -24.12
C LYS A 215 -8.41 -3.61 -24.83
N GLN A 216 -7.87 -2.42 -25.14
CA GLN A 216 -6.56 -2.30 -25.78
C GLN A 216 -5.43 -2.82 -24.85
N VAL A 217 -5.48 -2.48 -23.56
CA VAL A 217 -4.51 -2.95 -22.57
C VAL A 217 -4.62 -4.47 -22.37
N GLU A 218 -5.83 -5.02 -22.29
CA GLU A 218 -6.07 -6.47 -22.22
C GLU A 218 -5.51 -7.20 -23.46
N ALA A 219 -5.68 -6.63 -24.65
CA ALA A 219 -5.10 -7.17 -25.88
C ALA A 219 -3.57 -7.19 -25.82
N VAL A 220 -2.93 -6.10 -25.33
CA VAL A 220 -1.47 -6.04 -25.16
C VAL A 220 -0.99 -7.05 -24.11
N ILE A 221 -1.71 -7.22 -23.00
CA ILE A 221 -1.41 -8.24 -21.98
C ILE A 221 -1.49 -9.65 -22.59
N ALA A 222 -2.50 -9.92 -23.43
CA ALA A 222 -2.65 -11.20 -24.11
C ALA A 222 -1.48 -11.47 -25.08
N MET A 223 -1.10 -10.48 -25.90
CA MET A 223 0.04 -10.59 -26.82
C MET A 223 1.36 -10.86 -26.08
N GLN A 224 1.57 -10.23 -24.91
CA GLN A 224 2.75 -10.50 -24.10
C GLN A 224 2.74 -11.92 -23.52
N LYS A 225 1.58 -12.41 -23.07
CA LYS A 225 1.43 -13.79 -22.57
C LYS A 225 1.73 -14.81 -23.66
N ASP A 226 1.24 -14.57 -24.88
CA ASP A 226 1.51 -15.42 -26.03
C ASP A 226 3.00 -15.43 -26.38
N LEU A 227 3.66 -14.26 -26.34
CA LEU A 227 5.10 -14.13 -26.55
C LEU A 227 5.91 -14.89 -25.48
N GLY A 228 5.52 -14.78 -24.21
CA GLY A 228 6.16 -15.54 -23.12
C GLY A 228 6.02 -17.06 -23.31
N THR A 229 4.84 -17.52 -23.75
CA THR A 229 4.59 -18.93 -24.07
C THR A 229 5.45 -19.40 -25.23
N LEU A 230 5.67 -18.57 -26.26
CA LEU A 230 6.57 -18.87 -27.37
C LEU A 230 8.03 -18.93 -26.90
N GLU A 231 8.47 -18.01 -26.04
CA GLU A 231 9.82 -18.00 -25.47
C GLU A 231 10.09 -19.27 -24.64
N GLU A 232 9.13 -19.71 -23.83
CA GLU A 232 9.22 -20.99 -23.09
C GLU A 232 9.32 -22.21 -24.02
N ARG A 233 8.53 -22.23 -25.10
CA ARG A 233 8.59 -23.32 -26.11
C ARG A 233 9.92 -23.36 -26.84
N ILE A 234 10.46 -22.19 -27.20
CA ILE A 234 11.78 -22.08 -27.83
C ILE A 234 12.86 -22.63 -26.90
N GLU A 235 12.83 -22.26 -25.63
CA GLU A 235 13.80 -22.74 -24.66
C GLU A 235 13.70 -24.26 -24.47
N THR A 236 12.48 -24.79 -24.37
CA THR A 236 12.23 -26.25 -24.31
C THR A 236 12.76 -26.97 -25.56
N ALA A 237 12.52 -26.42 -26.76
CA ALA A 237 12.99 -27.00 -28.02
C ALA A 237 14.53 -27.00 -28.10
N ARG A 238 15.19 -25.91 -27.65
CA ARG A 238 16.65 -25.83 -27.57
C ARG A 238 17.24 -26.88 -26.62
N GLN A 239 16.61 -27.09 -25.47
CA GLN A 239 17.02 -28.13 -24.52
C GLN A 239 16.90 -29.54 -25.14
N GLN A 240 15.78 -29.84 -25.80
CA GLN A 240 15.58 -31.12 -26.50
C GLN A 240 16.61 -31.35 -27.62
N MET A 241 16.93 -30.31 -28.39
CA MET A 241 17.95 -30.39 -29.44
C MET A 241 19.33 -30.71 -28.85
N GLU A 242 19.66 -30.15 -27.69
CA GLU A 242 20.93 -30.44 -27.02
C GLU A 242 20.99 -31.89 -26.51
N GLU A 243 19.88 -32.42 -25.98
CA GLU A 243 19.77 -33.84 -25.63
C GLU A 243 19.95 -34.75 -26.84
N TYR A 244 19.33 -34.42 -27.98
CA TYR A 244 19.49 -35.19 -29.22
C TYR A 244 20.93 -35.15 -29.75
N ARG A 245 21.60 -33.99 -29.71
CA ARG A 245 23.02 -33.88 -30.08
C ARG A 245 23.91 -34.75 -29.19
N SER A 246 23.72 -34.67 -27.87
CA SER A 246 24.46 -35.50 -26.92
C SER A 246 24.25 -36.99 -27.24
N ARG A 247 23.00 -37.40 -27.46
CA ARG A 247 22.66 -38.79 -27.79
C ARG A 247 23.26 -39.25 -29.12
N MET A 248 23.26 -38.40 -30.14
CA MET A 248 23.92 -38.71 -31.42
C MET A 248 25.42 -38.93 -31.23
N ASN A 249 26.09 -38.08 -30.45
CA ASN A 249 27.52 -38.22 -30.15
C ASN A 249 27.82 -39.55 -29.43
N GLU A 250 27.00 -39.92 -28.45
CA GLU A 250 27.09 -41.22 -27.77
C GLU A 250 26.91 -42.40 -28.73
N LEU A 251 25.88 -42.35 -29.59
CA LEU A 251 25.61 -43.41 -30.56
C LEU A 251 26.74 -43.53 -31.59
N HIS A 252 27.27 -42.40 -32.08
CA HIS A 252 28.44 -42.38 -32.95
C HIS A 252 29.65 -43.05 -32.29
N ALA A 253 29.94 -42.72 -31.02
CA ALA A 253 31.03 -43.33 -30.28
C ALA A 253 30.83 -44.85 -30.13
N GLN A 254 29.62 -45.30 -29.79
CA GLN A 254 29.29 -46.73 -29.68
C GLN A 254 29.41 -47.49 -31.00
N ILE A 255 29.00 -46.88 -32.11
CA ILE A 255 29.15 -47.48 -33.45
C ILE A 255 30.64 -47.61 -33.81
N VAL A 256 31.44 -46.58 -33.53
CA VAL A 256 32.89 -46.60 -33.78
C VAL A 256 33.59 -47.68 -32.97
N THR A 257 33.26 -47.85 -31.69
CA THR A 257 33.87 -48.88 -30.83
C THR A 257 33.50 -50.30 -31.28
N LEU A 258 32.26 -50.52 -31.73
CA LEU A 258 31.78 -51.83 -32.16
C LEU A 258 32.32 -52.29 -33.53
N LYS A 259 32.84 -51.38 -34.37
CA LYS A 259 33.47 -51.75 -35.65
C LYS A 259 34.64 -52.73 -35.50
N ALA A 260 35.32 -52.76 -34.35
CA ALA A 260 36.44 -53.67 -34.09
C ALA A 260 35.99 -55.08 -33.66
N VAL A 261 34.70 -55.30 -33.38
CA VAL A 261 34.18 -56.56 -32.84
C VAL A 261 33.53 -57.40 -33.94
N LYS A 262 34.17 -58.53 -34.30
CA LYS A 262 33.76 -59.39 -35.43
C LYS A 262 32.34 -59.98 -35.32
N THR A 263 31.75 -60.05 -34.13
CA THR A 263 30.42 -60.61 -33.87
C THR A 263 29.31 -59.57 -33.69
N ALA A 264 29.62 -58.27 -33.78
CA ALA A 264 28.69 -57.18 -33.42
C ALA A 264 27.73 -56.73 -34.55
N GLY A 265 27.71 -57.41 -35.70
CA GLY A 265 26.94 -57.00 -36.89
C GLY A 265 25.45 -56.66 -36.64
N PRO A 266 24.67 -57.52 -35.93
CA PRO A 266 23.27 -57.21 -35.63
C PRO A 266 23.08 -56.00 -34.71
N LEU A 267 23.98 -55.80 -33.74
CA LEU A 267 23.92 -54.67 -32.80
C LEU A 267 24.29 -53.35 -33.49
N MET A 268 25.29 -53.37 -34.38
CA MET A 268 25.66 -52.21 -35.21
C MET A 268 24.47 -51.71 -36.02
N ARG A 269 23.76 -52.60 -36.73
CA ARG A 269 22.57 -52.21 -37.53
C ARG A 269 21.49 -51.56 -36.66
N ASN A 270 21.28 -52.06 -35.44
CA ASN A 270 20.31 -51.47 -34.51
C ASN A 270 20.74 -50.07 -34.03
N LEU A 271 22.03 -49.84 -33.80
CA LEU A 271 22.55 -48.53 -33.40
C LEU A 271 22.53 -47.54 -34.56
N GLU A 272 22.86 -47.97 -35.78
CA GLU A 272 22.73 -47.17 -37.00
C GLU A 272 21.28 -46.73 -37.21
N LYS A 273 20.32 -47.64 -37.05
CA LYS A 273 18.89 -47.30 -37.11
C LYS A 273 18.49 -46.29 -36.03
N LYS A 274 18.95 -46.46 -34.79
CA LYS A 274 18.68 -45.47 -33.72
C LYS A 274 19.31 -44.11 -34.00
N LEU A 275 20.50 -44.09 -34.59
CA LEU A 275 21.18 -42.86 -34.99
C LEU A 275 20.37 -42.14 -36.08
N GLU A 276 19.86 -42.88 -37.06
CA GLU A 276 18.96 -42.35 -38.09
C GLU A 276 17.68 -41.77 -37.47
N GLU A 277 17.02 -42.49 -36.57
CA GLU A 277 15.82 -42.02 -35.84
C GLU A 277 16.08 -40.73 -35.02
N VAL A 278 17.24 -40.63 -34.34
CA VAL A 278 17.59 -39.42 -33.57
C VAL A 278 17.96 -38.27 -34.50
N SER A 279 18.64 -38.54 -35.62
CA SER A 279 18.96 -37.55 -36.65
C SER A 279 17.69 -36.96 -37.26
N GLU A 280 16.68 -37.79 -37.57
CA GLU A 280 15.37 -37.32 -38.04
C GLU A 280 14.67 -36.44 -37.01
N LYS A 281 14.68 -36.83 -35.72
CA LYS A 281 14.12 -36.01 -34.63
C LYS A 281 14.85 -34.67 -34.50
N MET A 282 16.17 -34.66 -34.62
CA MET A 282 16.99 -33.44 -34.58
C MET A 282 16.68 -32.51 -35.77
N SER A 283 16.54 -33.07 -36.96
CA SER A 283 16.15 -32.30 -38.16
C SER A 283 14.76 -31.67 -37.97
N LYS A 284 13.78 -32.46 -37.51
CA LYS A 284 12.43 -31.96 -37.20
C LYS A 284 12.44 -30.86 -36.14
N ALA A 285 13.14 -31.08 -35.02
CA ALA A 285 13.26 -30.10 -33.95
C ALA A 285 13.92 -28.80 -34.42
N THR A 286 14.86 -28.87 -35.38
CA THR A 286 15.49 -27.69 -35.99
C THR A 286 14.47 -26.89 -36.81
N VAL A 287 13.65 -27.55 -37.62
CA VAL A 287 12.58 -26.89 -38.40
C VAL A 287 11.54 -26.27 -37.46
N ASP A 288 11.12 -27.00 -36.42
CA ASP A 288 10.16 -26.53 -35.43
C ASP A 288 10.72 -25.30 -34.67
N LEU A 289 12.00 -25.30 -34.29
CA LEU A 289 12.66 -24.18 -33.65
C LEU A 289 12.67 -22.94 -34.54
N VAL A 290 13.01 -23.07 -35.82
CA VAL A 290 12.98 -21.95 -36.77
C VAL A 290 11.56 -21.38 -36.91
N GLY A 291 10.55 -22.25 -37.01
CA GLY A 291 9.15 -21.83 -37.05
C GLY A 291 8.71 -21.10 -35.78
N LEU A 292 9.15 -21.56 -34.60
CA LEU A 292 8.89 -20.88 -33.34
C LEU A 292 9.60 -19.52 -33.25
N GLU A 293 10.84 -19.42 -33.73
CA GLU A 293 11.58 -18.14 -33.77
C GLU A 293 10.94 -17.13 -34.71
N GLU A 294 10.43 -17.57 -35.87
CA GLU A 294 9.65 -16.73 -36.79
C GLU A 294 8.36 -16.23 -36.12
N GLN A 295 7.60 -17.13 -35.48
CA GLN A 295 6.40 -16.76 -34.73
C GLN A 295 6.71 -15.77 -33.60
N ARG A 296 7.83 -15.96 -32.88
CA ARG A 296 8.28 -15.04 -31.83
C ARG A 296 8.60 -13.66 -32.41
N MET A 297 9.27 -13.58 -33.55
CA MET A 297 9.59 -12.32 -34.22
C MET A 297 8.31 -11.57 -34.62
N ILE A 298 7.38 -12.26 -35.28
CA ILE A 298 6.09 -11.67 -35.69
C ILE A 298 5.30 -11.20 -34.46
N SER A 299 5.22 -12.02 -33.42
CA SER A 299 4.48 -11.67 -32.19
C SER A 299 5.12 -10.49 -31.46
N ARG A 300 6.46 -10.39 -31.47
CA ARG A 300 7.19 -9.25 -30.92
C ARG A 300 6.92 -7.96 -31.68
N ILE A 301 6.85 -8.00 -33.01
CA ILE A 301 6.49 -6.83 -33.83
C ILE A 301 5.05 -6.41 -33.53
N LYS A 302 4.10 -7.35 -33.54
CA LYS A 302 2.70 -7.08 -33.20
C LYS A 302 2.55 -6.46 -31.80
N LEU A 303 3.31 -6.94 -30.82
CA LEU A 303 3.34 -6.37 -29.48
C LEU A 303 3.89 -4.94 -29.49
N GLN A 304 4.97 -4.68 -30.23
CA GLN A 304 5.53 -3.32 -30.36
C GLN A 304 4.55 -2.36 -31.03
N ASP A 305 3.89 -2.79 -32.10
CA ASP A 305 2.89 -2.00 -32.82
C ASP A 305 1.68 -1.73 -31.92
N GLY A 306 1.14 -2.77 -31.27
CA GLY A 306 0.02 -2.63 -30.33
C GLY A 306 0.35 -1.71 -29.15
N ILE A 307 1.59 -1.77 -28.64
CA ILE A 307 2.08 -0.86 -27.60
C ILE A 307 2.25 0.58 -28.14
N ALA A 308 2.66 0.75 -29.39
CA ALA A 308 2.83 2.06 -30.02
C ALA A 308 1.49 2.75 -30.32
N GLU A 309 0.47 1.97 -30.68
CA GLU A 309 -0.89 2.44 -30.97
C GLU A 309 -1.68 2.81 -29.69
N LEU A 310 -1.24 2.34 -28.51
CA LEU A 310 -1.80 2.76 -27.22
C LEU A 310 -1.57 4.26 -27.02
N THR A 311 -2.60 5.02 -27.35
CA THR A 311 -2.65 6.48 -27.19
C THR A 311 -3.87 6.84 -26.36
N PHE A 312 -3.63 7.53 -25.26
CA PHE A 312 -4.70 8.05 -24.43
C PHE A 312 -4.29 9.37 -23.79
N GLU A 313 -5.20 10.34 -23.85
CA GLU A 313 -5.13 11.58 -23.08
C GLU A 313 -6.33 11.64 -22.15
N GLY A 314 -6.07 11.57 -20.85
CA GLY A 314 -7.10 11.79 -19.83
C GLY A 314 -7.57 13.24 -19.83
N LYS A 315 -8.83 13.48 -19.45
CA LYS A 315 -9.45 14.82 -19.38
C LYS A 315 -8.68 15.85 -18.55
N GLU A 316 -7.79 15.44 -17.64
CA GLU A 316 -6.91 16.32 -16.84
C GLU A 316 -5.49 16.49 -17.42
N GLY A 317 -5.06 15.64 -18.35
CA GLY A 317 -3.73 15.73 -18.98
C GLY A 317 -3.56 16.95 -19.89
N ALA A 318 -4.66 17.37 -20.54
CA ALA A 318 -4.68 18.55 -21.41
C ALA A 318 -4.35 19.86 -20.68
N ALA A 319 -4.59 19.95 -19.36
CA ALA A 319 -4.36 21.18 -18.59
C ALA A 319 -2.91 21.35 -18.12
N LYS A 320 -2.12 20.26 -18.02
CA LYS A 320 -0.72 20.34 -17.57
C LYS A 320 0.30 20.41 -18.72
N LEU A 321 -0.05 19.94 -19.92
CA LEU A 321 0.81 20.04 -21.10
C LEU A 321 0.77 21.43 -21.77
N ALA A 322 -0.23 22.26 -21.48
CA ALA A 322 -0.31 23.62 -22.00
C ALA A 322 0.56 24.64 -21.22
N ASN A 323 1.18 24.24 -20.11
CA ASN A 323 2.00 25.10 -19.24
C ASN A 323 3.46 24.62 -19.12
N GLN A 324 3.95 23.83 -20.07
CA GLN A 324 5.39 23.54 -20.24
C GLN A 324 5.89 24.08 -21.58
#